data_AF-A0A8B6EGV1-F1
#
_entry.id   AF-A0A8B6EGV1-F1
#
_cell.length_a   1.000
_cell.length_b   1.000
_cell.length_c   1.000
_cell.angle_alpha   90.00
_cell.angle_beta   90.00
_cell.angle_gamma   90.00
#
_symmetry.space_group_name_H-M   'P 1'
#
loop_
_entity.id
_entity.type
_entity.pdbx_description
1 polymer ?
#
loop_
_entity_poly.entity_id
_entity_poly.type
_entity_poly.pdbx_seq_one_letter_code
_entity_poly.pdbx_strand_id
1 'polypeptide(L)'
;MKEIPLPDKKHSHFVHFLRYLSPGFEDVLTEATVHHMLPLAEEYQTDDLKLRIEKFLIKGVLSESDSITSVKIIVNIIEAEKYKLNGYLNACIDVASRKKKLSKNPKFEEISQNTQLKIGLKRIDEIDKIYTLARSGRLIRQTEFHMKDLGTHLKPYM
;
A
#
# COMPACT_ATOMS: atom_id res chain seq x y z
N MET A 1 22.16 15.61 -36.26
CA MET A 1 21.43 15.05 -35.10
C MET A 1 22.16 13.80 -34.64
N LYS A 2 22.36 13.63 -33.34
CA LYS A 2 22.94 12.41 -32.77
C LYS A 2 21.80 11.60 -32.19
N GLU A 3 21.47 10.48 -32.82
CA GLU A 3 20.43 9.57 -32.31
C GLU A 3 20.97 8.82 -31.09
N ILE A 4 20.11 8.65 -30.08
CA ILE A 4 20.42 7.89 -28.87
C ILE A 4 19.54 6.64 -28.89
N PRO A 5 20.09 5.44 -29.10
CA PRO A 5 19.32 4.21 -29.09
C PRO A 5 18.86 3.87 -27.66
N LEU A 6 17.62 3.40 -27.53
CA LEU A 6 17.03 2.94 -26.28
C LEU A 6 16.71 1.45 -26.38
N PRO A 7 17.71 0.56 -26.23
CA PRO A 7 17.51 -0.87 -26.35
C PRO A 7 16.52 -1.38 -25.29
N ASP A 8 15.73 -2.39 -25.67
CA ASP A 8 14.75 -3.07 -24.82
C ASP A 8 13.61 -2.17 -24.28
N LYS A 9 13.46 -0.94 -24.80
CA LYS A 9 12.36 -0.05 -24.45
C LYS A 9 11.23 -0.18 -25.45
N LYS A 10 10.05 -0.56 -24.94
CA LYS A 10 8.83 -0.50 -25.75
C LYS A 10 8.47 0.96 -26.00
N HIS A 11 8.36 1.33 -27.28
CA HIS A 11 8.05 2.69 -27.72
C HIS A 11 6.86 3.30 -26.95
N SER A 12 5.76 2.56 -26.80
CA SER A 12 4.56 3.05 -26.11
C SER A 12 4.80 3.42 -24.64
N HIS A 13 5.61 2.64 -23.91
CA HIS A 13 5.93 2.94 -22.51
C HIS A 13 6.79 4.19 -22.40
N PHE A 14 7.75 4.34 -23.32
CA PHE A 14 8.65 5.49 -23.32
C PHE A 14 7.93 6.78 -23.74
N VAL A 15 6.95 6.70 -24.64
CA VAL A 15 6.09 7.84 -24.98
C VAL A 15 5.30 8.32 -23.77
N HIS A 16 4.65 7.41 -23.01
CA HIS A 16 3.98 7.78 -21.77
C HIS A 16 4.97 8.43 -20.79
N PHE A 17 6.16 7.86 -20.65
CA PHE A 17 7.20 8.43 -19.80
C PHE A 17 7.59 9.86 -20.19
N LEU A 18 7.84 10.12 -21.47
CA LEU A 18 8.14 11.46 -21.96
C LEU A 18 6.98 12.45 -21.76
N ARG A 19 5.73 11.99 -21.93
CA ARG A 19 4.54 12.81 -21.71
C ARG A 19 4.40 13.24 -20.25
N TYR A 20 4.75 12.37 -19.30
CA TYR A 20 4.81 12.74 -17.88
C TYR A 20 5.87 13.77 -17.54
N LEU A 21 6.98 13.78 -18.27
CA LEU A 21 8.06 14.75 -18.06
C LEU A 21 7.82 16.09 -18.78
N SER A 22 6.83 16.13 -19.67
CA SER A 22 6.55 17.29 -20.52
C SER A 22 5.38 18.09 -19.96
N PRO A 23 5.60 19.31 -19.45
CA PRO A 23 4.52 20.14 -18.92
C PRO A 23 3.41 20.37 -19.95
N GLY A 24 2.16 20.18 -19.55
CA GLY A 24 0.98 20.37 -20.40
C GLY A 24 0.60 19.16 -21.27
N PHE A 25 1.33 18.04 -21.15
CA PHE A 25 1.03 16.79 -21.85
C PHE A 25 0.89 15.60 -20.91
N GLU A 26 0.76 15.85 -19.60
CA GLU A 26 0.78 14.82 -18.58
C GLU A 26 -0.37 13.83 -18.78
N ASP A 27 -0.02 12.56 -18.98
CA ASP A 27 -1.02 11.49 -18.96
C ASP A 27 -1.57 11.28 -17.54
N VAL A 28 -2.75 10.67 -17.45
CA VAL A 28 -3.34 10.29 -16.15
C VAL A 28 -2.71 8.99 -15.66
N LEU A 29 -2.30 8.95 -14.38
CA LEU A 29 -1.75 7.73 -13.77
C LEU A 29 -2.90 6.73 -13.60
N THR A 30 -2.71 5.56 -14.20
CA THR A 30 -3.60 4.39 -14.09
C THR A 30 -2.81 3.19 -13.58
N GLU A 31 -3.50 2.19 -13.03
CA GLU A 31 -2.85 0.95 -12.59
C GLU A 31 -2.00 0.30 -13.69
N ALA A 32 -2.54 0.25 -14.91
CA ALA A 32 -1.84 -0.31 -16.07
C ALA A 32 -0.55 0.47 -16.40
N THR A 33 -0.58 1.80 -16.22
CA THR A 33 0.58 2.64 -16.50
C THR A 33 1.66 2.56 -15.43
N VAL A 34 1.29 2.49 -14.16
CA VAL A 34 2.25 2.49 -13.04
C VAL A 34 3.27 1.37 -13.17
N HIS A 35 2.85 0.16 -13.55
CA HIS A 35 3.73 -1.01 -13.65
C HIS A 35 4.88 -0.85 -14.65
N HIS A 36 4.69 -0.09 -15.73
CA HIS A 36 5.76 0.17 -16.71
C HIS A 36 6.46 1.52 -16.49
N MET A 37 5.80 2.45 -15.81
CA MET A 37 6.34 3.76 -15.49
C MET A 37 7.35 3.72 -14.35
N LEU A 38 7.13 2.89 -13.33
CA LEU A 38 8.01 2.80 -12.16
C LEU A 38 9.44 2.31 -12.50
N PRO A 39 9.64 1.26 -13.34
CA PRO A 39 10.98 0.89 -13.80
C PRO A 39 11.69 2.02 -14.56
N LEU A 40 10.97 2.76 -15.42
CA LEU A 40 11.54 3.89 -16.15
C LEU A 40 11.89 5.04 -15.19
N ALA A 41 11.03 5.30 -14.20
CA ALA A 41 11.27 6.34 -13.22
C ALA A 41 12.53 6.06 -12.38
N GLU A 42 12.76 4.79 -12.03
CA GLU A 42 14.00 4.33 -11.37
C GLU A 42 15.21 4.45 -12.29
N GLU A 43 15.13 3.91 -13.52
CA GLU A 43 16.24 3.85 -14.47
C GLU A 43 16.74 5.23 -14.89
N TYR A 44 15.81 6.16 -15.15
CA TYR A 44 16.10 7.52 -15.57
C TYR A 44 16.09 8.53 -14.41
N GLN A 45 16.04 8.05 -13.16
CA GLN A 45 16.19 8.86 -11.94
C GLN A 45 15.23 10.07 -11.89
N THR A 46 13.95 9.83 -12.18
CA THR A 46 12.92 10.88 -12.18
C THR A 46 12.13 10.83 -10.87
N ASP A 47 12.72 11.43 -9.84
CA ASP A 47 12.21 11.38 -8.47
C ASP A 47 10.80 11.99 -8.30
N ASP A 48 10.47 13.07 -9.03
CA ASP A 48 9.12 13.65 -8.99
C ASP A 48 8.06 12.65 -9.48
N LEU A 49 8.36 11.94 -10.56
CA LEU A 49 7.49 10.90 -11.09
C LEU A 49 7.39 9.72 -10.13
N LYS A 50 8.50 9.27 -9.54
CA LYS A 50 8.47 8.22 -8.49
C LYS A 50 7.57 8.61 -7.33
N LEU A 51 7.66 9.85 -6.86
CA LEU A 51 6.85 10.37 -5.76
C LEU A 51 5.36 10.46 -6.12
N ARG A 52 5.03 10.84 -7.37
CA ARG A 52 3.64 10.81 -7.87
C ARG A 52 3.09 9.40 -7.95
N ILE A 53 3.87 8.46 -8.49
CA ILE A 53 3.52 7.03 -8.53
C ILE A 53 3.30 6.50 -7.12
N GLU A 54 4.18 6.83 -6.19
CA GLU A 54 4.07 6.41 -4.79
C GLU A 54 2.77 6.92 -4.16
N LYS A 55 2.44 8.20 -4.33
CA LYS A 55 1.17 8.79 -3.86
C LYS A 55 -0.05 8.09 -4.47
N PHE A 56 -0.01 7.79 -5.76
CA PHE A 56 -1.07 7.05 -6.45
C PHE A 56 -1.26 5.65 -5.85
N LEU A 57 -0.17 4.91 -5.64
CA LEU A 57 -0.19 3.57 -5.07
C LEU A 57 -0.67 3.56 -3.61
N ILE A 58 -0.23 4.53 -2.79
CA ILE A 58 -0.73 4.72 -1.42
C ILE A 58 -2.24 4.93 -1.43
N LYS A 59 -2.75 5.80 -2.30
CA LYS A 59 -4.19 6.05 -2.41
C LYS A 59 -4.94 4.76 -2.75
N GLY A 60 -4.46 3.98 -3.71
CA GLY A 60 -5.07 2.71 -4.12
C GLY A 60 -5.11 1.67 -3.00
N VAL A 61 -3.97 1.41 -2.35
CA VAL A 61 -3.91 0.38 -1.29
C VAL A 61 -4.74 0.74 -0.06
N LEU A 62 -4.87 2.03 0.26
CA LEU A 62 -5.72 2.50 1.35
C LEU A 62 -7.19 2.47 0.99
N SER A 63 -7.58 2.81 -0.25
CA SER A 63 -8.99 2.72 -0.68
C SER A 63 -9.50 1.28 -0.75
N GLU A 64 -8.61 0.32 -1.01
CA GLU A 64 -8.94 -1.09 -1.13
C GLU A 64 -8.57 -1.90 0.12
N SER A 65 -8.29 -1.26 1.26
CA SER A 65 -7.70 -1.93 2.42
C SER A 65 -8.49 -3.15 2.89
N ASP A 66 -9.81 -3.11 2.76
CA ASP A 66 -10.71 -4.16 3.25
C ASP A 66 -10.84 -5.29 2.22
N SER A 67 -10.94 -4.97 0.93
CA SER A 67 -11.12 -5.91 -0.18
C SER A 67 -9.81 -6.51 -0.71
N ILE A 68 -8.67 -5.87 -0.49
CA ILE A 68 -7.38 -6.33 -1.02
C ILE A 68 -7.01 -7.71 -0.48
N THR A 69 -6.59 -8.59 -1.39
CA THR A 69 -6.26 -9.97 -1.06
C THR A 69 -4.85 -10.08 -0.46
N SER A 70 -4.62 -11.15 0.32
CA SER A 70 -3.28 -11.45 0.84
C SER A 70 -2.22 -11.60 -0.26
N VAL A 71 -2.60 -12.10 -1.43
CA VAL A 71 -1.68 -12.22 -2.57
C VAL A 71 -1.30 -10.84 -3.10
N LYS A 72 -2.29 -9.96 -3.32
CA LYS A 72 -2.04 -8.61 -3.86
C LYS A 72 -1.23 -7.76 -2.91
N ILE A 73 -1.52 -7.79 -1.60
CA ILE A 73 -0.75 -7.01 -0.63
C ILE A 73 0.72 -7.50 -0.53
N ILE A 74 0.98 -8.81 -0.66
CA ILE A 74 2.35 -9.33 -0.71
C ILE A 74 3.09 -8.82 -1.95
N VAL A 75 2.45 -8.87 -3.12
CA VAL A 75 3.04 -8.32 -4.36
C VAL A 75 3.34 -6.83 -4.22
N ASN A 76 2.42 -6.07 -3.64
CA ASN A 76 2.60 -4.64 -3.40
C ASN A 76 3.79 -4.35 -2.47
N ILE A 77 3.97 -5.16 -1.40
CA ILE A 77 5.11 -5.05 -0.49
C ILE A 77 6.43 -5.31 -1.23
N ILE A 78 6.51 -6.40 -1.99
CA ILE A 78 7.72 -6.78 -2.74
C ILE A 78 8.08 -5.68 -3.74
N GLU A 79 7.08 -5.11 -4.44
CA GLU A 79 7.28 -4.00 -5.37
C GLU A 79 7.78 -2.74 -4.65
N ALA A 80 7.20 -2.41 -3.50
CA ALA A 80 7.62 -1.27 -2.68
C ALA A 80 9.05 -1.41 -2.16
N GLU A 81 9.46 -2.62 -1.75
CA GLU A 81 10.84 -2.94 -1.35
C GLU A 81 11.80 -2.80 -2.53
N LYS A 82 11.46 -3.38 -3.68
CA LYS A 82 12.29 -3.35 -4.89
C LYS A 82 12.63 -1.93 -5.33
N TYR A 83 11.65 -1.02 -5.32
CA TYR A 83 11.81 0.36 -5.79
C TYR A 83 12.04 1.37 -4.65
N LYS A 84 12.24 0.88 -3.41
CA LYS A 84 12.49 1.70 -2.21
C LYS A 84 11.42 2.77 -1.96
N LEU A 85 10.15 2.44 -2.20
CA LEU A 85 8.99 3.31 -2.01
C LEU A 85 8.56 3.27 -0.54
N ASN A 86 9.26 3.98 0.33
CA ASN A 86 9.11 3.85 1.79
C ASN A 86 7.71 4.22 2.31
N GLY A 87 7.09 5.27 1.77
CA GLY A 87 5.74 5.69 2.14
C GLY A 87 4.70 4.65 1.74
N TYR A 88 4.84 4.11 0.52
CA TYR A 88 3.98 3.02 0.04
C TYR A 88 4.19 1.72 0.80
N LEU A 89 5.44 1.38 1.13
CA LEU A 89 5.77 0.22 1.94
C LEU A 89 5.10 0.31 3.32
N ASN A 90 5.17 1.47 3.98
CA ASN A 90 4.51 1.69 5.28
C ASN A 90 2.99 1.55 5.18
N ALA A 91 2.37 2.12 4.14
CA ALA A 91 0.93 1.93 3.89
C ALA A 91 0.56 0.46 3.67
N CYS A 92 1.40 -0.29 2.94
CA CYS A 92 1.20 -1.71 2.75
C CYS A 92 1.35 -2.51 4.06
N ILE A 93 2.34 -2.17 4.90
CA ILE A 93 2.53 -2.79 6.23
C ILE A 93 1.29 -2.57 7.11
N ASP A 94 0.74 -1.35 7.11
CA ASP A 94 -0.46 -1.01 7.88
C ASP A 94 -1.70 -1.79 7.42
N VAL A 95 -1.83 -2.06 6.12
CA VAL A 95 -2.90 -2.91 5.60
C VAL A 95 -2.62 -4.39 5.92
N ALA A 96 -1.38 -4.84 5.77
CA ALA A 96 -0.93 -6.21 6.00
C ALA A 96 -1.02 -6.65 7.47
N SER A 97 -0.82 -5.74 8.43
CA SER A 97 -0.96 -6.04 9.87
C SER A 97 -2.36 -6.58 10.19
N ARG A 98 -3.39 -6.01 9.56
CA ARG A 98 -4.80 -6.35 9.76
C ARG A 98 -5.25 -7.63 9.05
N LYS A 99 -4.48 -8.13 8.07
CA LYS A 99 -4.86 -9.31 7.29
C LYS A 99 -4.56 -10.60 8.06
N LYS A 100 -5.61 -11.38 8.31
CA LYS A 100 -5.52 -12.71 8.93
C LYS A 100 -4.78 -13.67 8.00
N LYS A 101 -3.96 -14.57 8.58
CA LYS A 101 -3.27 -15.65 7.87
C LYS A 101 -2.34 -15.20 6.73
N LEU A 102 -1.85 -13.95 6.77
CA LEU A 102 -0.90 -13.44 5.77
C LEU A 102 0.35 -14.34 5.66
N SER A 103 0.88 -14.79 6.80
CA SER A 103 2.06 -15.66 6.90
C SER A 103 1.83 -17.10 6.42
N LYS A 104 0.59 -17.50 6.12
CA LYS A 104 0.30 -18.82 5.53
C LYS A 104 0.42 -18.81 4.00
N ASN A 105 0.57 -17.64 3.40
CA ASN A 105 0.78 -17.54 1.96
C ASN A 105 2.23 -17.93 1.63
N PRO A 106 2.48 -18.85 0.69
CA PRO A 106 3.84 -19.25 0.32
C PRO A 106 4.73 -18.09 -0.13
N LYS A 107 4.15 -17.06 -0.75
CA LYS A 107 4.89 -15.86 -1.19
C LYS A 107 5.25 -14.91 -0.06
N PHE A 108 4.78 -15.15 1.16
CA PHE A 108 5.14 -14.31 2.30
C PHE A 108 6.64 -14.36 2.60
N GLU A 109 7.28 -15.50 2.30
CA GLU A 109 8.73 -15.68 2.46
C GLU A 109 9.55 -14.83 1.49
N GLU A 110 8.94 -14.34 0.40
CA GLU A 110 9.60 -13.43 -0.57
C GLU A 110 9.74 -12.00 -0.01
N ILE A 111 8.98 -11.63 1.02
CA ILE A 111 9.11 -10.33 1.71
C ILE A 111 10.37 -10.33 2.55
N SER A 112 11.11 -9.22 2.59
CA SER A 112 12.30 -9.13 3.44
C SER A 112 11.99 -9.40 4.92
N GLN A 113 12.91 -10.06 5.62
CA GLN A 113 12.77 -10.35 7.06
C GLN A 113 12.50 -9.09 7.89
N ASN A 114 13.11 -7.96 7.53
CA ASN A 114 12.89 -6.67 8.20
C ASN A 114 11.43 -6.21 8.07
N THR A 115 10.85 -6.32 6.87
CA THR A 115 9.45 -5.96 6.65
C THR A 115 8.49 -6.95 7.30
N GLN A 116 8.79 -8.25 7.28
CA GLN A 116 8.03 -9.24 8.05
C GLN A 116 8.01 -8.91 9.55
N LEU A 117 9.16 -8.51 10.12
CA LEU A 117 9.27 -8.06 11.50
C LEU A 117 8.42 -6.81 11.76
N LYS A 118 8.48 -5.81 10.88
CA LYS A 118 7.66 -4.59 10.99
C LYS A 118 6.16 -4.89 10.99
N ILE A 119 5.71 -5.82 10.15
CA ILE A 119 4.31 -6.30 10.14
C ILE A 119 3.95 -6.93 11.50
N GLY A 120 4.84 -7.77 12.04
CA GLY A 120 4.67 -8.38 13.36
C GLY A 120 4.58 -7.35 14.49
N LEU A 121 5.51 -6.40 14.52
CA LEU A 121 5.52 -5.32 15.51
C LEU A 121 4.25 -4.45 15.44
N LYS A 122 3.76 -4.15 14.23
CA LYS A 122 2.51 -3.39 14.05
C LYS A 122 1.31 -4.13 14.64
N ARG A 123 1.24 -5.46 14.46
CA ARG A 123 0.19 -6.30 15.07
C ARG A 123 0.24 -6.28 16.59
N ILE A 124 1.44 -6.32 17.17
CA ILE A 124 1.62 -6.24 18.63
C ILE A 124 1.14 -4.88 19.15
N ASP A 125 1.54 -3.78 18.49
CA ASP A 125 1.10 -2.43 18.85
C ASP A 125 -0.43 -2.26 18.78
N GLU A 126 -1.09 -2.85 17.77
CA GLU A 126 -2.56 -2.88 17.69
C GLU A 126 -3.19 -3.64 18.88
N ILE A 127 -2.60 -4.76 19.30
CA ILE A 127 -3.05 -5.54 20.46
C ILE A 127 -2.86 -4.73 21.76
N ASP A 128 -1.71 -4.09 21.96
CA ASP A 128 -1.41 -3.30 23.15
C ASP A 128 -2.35 -2.10 23.30
N LYS A 129 -2.73 -1.46 22.17
CA LYS A 129 -3.76 -0.42 22.13
C LYS A 129 -5.11 -0.94 22.61
N ILE A 130 -5.53 -2.12 22.15
CA ILE A 130 -6.78 -2.75 22.59
C ILE A 130 -6.75 -3.04 24.09
N TYR A 131 -5.67 -3.62 24.61
CA TYR A 131 -5.51 -3.88 26.05
C TYR A 131 -5.58 -2.60 26.89
N THR A 132 -4.91 -1.54 26.45
CA THR A 132 -4.93 -0.25 27.13
C THR A 132 -6.33 0.37 27.15
N LEU A 133 -7.06 0.29 26.02
CA LEU A 133 -8.44 0.76 25.92
C LEU A 133 -9.39 -0.07 26.81
N ALA A 134 -9.22 -1.39 26.85
CA ALA A 134 -10.00 -2.28 27.70
C ALA A 134 -9.79 -1.96 29.19
N ARG A 135 -8.53 -1.81 29.62
CA ARG A 135 -8.18 -1.48 31.01
C ARG A 135 -8.70 -0.12 31.45
N SER A 136 -8.74 0.86 30.54
CA SER A 136 -9.27 2.21 30.83
C SER A 136 -10.80 2.29 30.87
N GLY A 137 -11.53 1.19 30.59
CA GLY A 137 -12.99 1.18 30.48
C GLY A 137 -13.53 1.97 29.29
N ARG A 138 -12.66 2.48 28.40
CA ARG A 138 -13.04 3.26 27.21
C ARG A 138 -13.52 2.39 26.06
N LEU A 139 -13.10 1.13 26.03
CA LEU A 139 -13.52 0.17 24.99
C LEU A 139 -15.04 -0.04 25.02
N ILE A 140 -15.62 -0.24 26.22
CA ILE A 140 -17.07 -0.41 26.42
C ILE A 140 -17.85 0.82 25.92
N ARG A 141 -17.36 2.03 26.23
CA ARG A 141 -18.00 3.28 25.81
C ARG A 141 -17.94 3.51 24.30
N GLN A 142 -16.84 3.14 23.64
CA GLN A 142 -16.72 3.23 22.17
C GLN A 142 -17.63 2.23 21.46
N THR A 143 -17.73 0.99 21.97
CA THR A 143 -18.65 -0.01 21.42
C THR A 143 -20.12 0.38 21.61
N GLU A 144 -20.48 0.92 22.77
CA GLU A 144 -21.85 1.42 23.03
C GLU A 144 -22.20 2.62 22.14
N PHE A 145 -21.25 3.52 21.88
CA PHE A 145 -21.43 4.66 20.98
C PHE A 145 -21.65 4.19 19.52
N HIS A 146 -20.81 3.28 19.01
CA HIS A 146 -20.95 2.74 17.66
C HIS A 146 -22.25 1.93 17.47
N MET A 147 -22.71 1.22 18.51
CA MET A 147 -23.99 0.48 18.45
C MET A 147 -25.22 1.39 18.49
N LYS A 148 -25.14 2.54 19.18
CA LYS A 148 -26.20 3.57 19.14
C LYS A 148 -26.33 4.21 17.76
N ASP A 149 -25.22 4.46 17.08
CA ASP A 149 -25.21 4.99 15.70
C ASP A 149 -25.73 3.96 14.68
N LEU A 150 -25.58 2.66 14.94
CA LEU A 150 -26.09 1.57 14.11
C LEU A 150 -27.54 1.15 14.46
N GLY A 151 -28.23 1.87 15.36
CA GLY A 151 -29.63 1.60 15.70
C GLY A 151 -29.88 0.23 16.33
N THR A 152 -28.86 -0.42 16.90
CA THR A 152 -29.00 -1.76 17.49
C THR A 152 -29.16 -1.68 19.00
N HIS A 153 -30.41 -1.73 19.46
CA HIS A 153 -30.72 -1.91 20.88
C HIS A 153 -30.54 -3.38 21.27
N LEU A 154 -29.52 -3.68 22.07
CA LEU A 154 -29.46 -4.93 22.83
C LEU A 154 -30.59 -4.94 23.86
N LYS A 155 -31.51 -5.91 23.73
CA LYS A 155 -32.40 -6.27 24.85
C LYS A 155 -31.55 -6.92 25.94
N PRO A 156 -31.67 -6.49 27.21
CA PRO A 156 -30.94 -7.13 28.29
C PRO A 156 -31.46 -8.56 28.47
N TYR A 157 -30.54 -9.52 28.53
CA TYR A 157 -30.84 -10.85 29.06
C TYR A 157 -31.06 -10.70 30.57
N MET A 158 -32.30 -10.94 31.00
CA MET A 158 -32.64 -11.31 32.38
C MET A 158 -32.38 -12.79 32.58
#